data_AF-A0A7I5E754-F1
#
_entry.id   AF-A0A7I5E754-F1
#
_cell.length_a   1.000
_cell.length_b   1.000
_cell.length_c   1.000
_cell.angle_alpha   90.00
_cell.angle_beta   90.00
_cell.angle_gamma   90.00
#
_symmetry.space_group_name_H-M   'P 1'
#
loop_
_entity.id
_entity.type
_entity.pdbx_description
1 polymer ?
#
loop_
_entity_poly.entity_id
_entity_poly.type
_entity_poly.pdbx_seq_one_letter_code
_entity_poly.pdbx_strand_id
1 'polypeptide(L)'
;MSDRSAPDDGSDRERAKGQEGLSGYELFLVILGIFLLVESGVRLYFDFHFATIARCALLFILAALFIVGVCKKSSVCMCIAMIILTISLIPLTIAVVMLAIDLIGNKKELTTGTIISVVLSIVAYVCTFLACISTFVLRKQY
;
A
#
# COMPACT_ATOMS: atom_id res chain seq x y z
N MET A 1 6.65 10.17 52.87
CA MET A 1 6.24 8.78 53.15
C MET A 1 4.95 8.57 52.38
N SER A 2 4.98 7.75 51.31
CA SER A 2 3.83 7.17 50.55
C SER A 2 2.87 8.19 49.86
N ASP A 3 2.38 8.03 48.63
CA ASP A 3 2.51 6.95 47.65
C ASP A 3 2.34 7.49 46.23
N ARG A 4 2.97 6.82 45.26
CA ARG A 4 2.77 7.02 43.83
C ARG A 4 1.47 6.32 43.45
N SER A 5 0.59 7.00 42.73
CA SER A 5 -0.47 6.34 41.97
C SER A 5 -0.65 7.06 40.64
N ALA A 6 0.23 6.71 39.70
CA ALA A 6 -0.04 6.92 38.29
C ALA A 6 -1.21 5.99 37.90
N PRO A 7 -2.28 6.48 37.27
CA PRO A 7 -3.32 5.62 36.75
C PRO A 7 -2.81 4.92 35.49
N ASP A 8 -2.52 3.62 35.63
CA ASP A 8 -3.08 2.55 34.82
C ASP A 8 -3.16 2.70 33.28
N ASP A 9 -2.07 3.12 32.63
CA ASP A 9 -1.88 3.06 31.17
C ASP A 9 -1.39 1.67 30.67
N GLY A 10 -1.73 0.62 31.43
CA GLY A 10 -1.42 -0.78 31.09
C GLY A 10 -2.51 -1.49 30.30
N SER A 11 -3.74 -0.96 30.31
CA SER A 11 -4.92 -1.66 29.77
C SER A 11 -5.01 -1.70 28.24
N ASP A 12 -4.34 -0.77 27.52
CA ASP A 12 -4.26 -0.81 26.06
C ASP A 12 -3.15 -1.75 25.54
N ARG A 13 -2.17 -2.08 26.37
CA ARG A 13 -1.07 -2.98 26.01
C ARG A 13 -1.43 -4.45 26.20
N GLU A 14 -2.37 -4.77 27.10
CA GLU A 14 -2.80 -6.14 27.36
C GLU A 14 -3.90 -6.64 26.43
N ARG A 15 -4.70 -5.75 25.82
CA ARG A 15 -5.61 -6.15 24.72
C ARG A 15 -4.88 -6.55 23.44
N ALA A 16 -3.59 -6.25 23.32
CA ALA A 16 -2.74 -6.72 22.22
C ALA A 16 -2.27 -8.20 22.36
N LYS A 17 -2.61 -8.88 23.46
CA LYS A 17 -2.28 -10.30 23.68
C LYS A 17 -3.46 -11.27 23.53
N GLY A 18 -4.63 -10.81 23.05
CA GLY A 18 -5.89 -11.56 23.11
C GLY A 18 -6.61 -11.87 21.79
N GLN A 19 -6.02 -11.60 20.62
CA GLN A 19 -6.59 -12.04 19.34
C GLN A 19 -5.44 -12.52 18.45
N GLU A 20 -5.30 -13.84 18.29
CA GLU A 20 -4.26 -14.51 17.48
C GLU A 20 -4.43 -14.29 15.96
N GLY A 21 -4.95 -13.12 15.55
CA GLY A 21 -5.22 -12.78 14.16
C GLY A 21 -4.55 -11.47 13.76
N LEU A 22 -4.16 -11.38 12.49
CA LEU A 22 -3.78 -10.11 11.86
C LEU A 22 -4.96 -9.13 11.96
N SER A 23 -4.69 -7.89 12.36
CA SER A 23 -5.65 -6.80 12.25
C SER A 23 -6.04 -6.58 10.78
N GLY A 24 -7.21 -5.98 10.52
CA GLY A 24 -7.67 -5.76 9.14
C GLY A 24 -6.68 -4.96 8.27
N TYR A 25 -5.95 -4.01 8.87
CA TYR A 25 -4.90 -3.24 8.19
C TYR A 25 -3.67 -4.09 7.86
N GLU A 26 -3.25 -4.96 8.79
CA GLU A 26 -2.15 -5.88 8.58
C GLU A 26 -2.46 -6.89 7.48
N LEU A 27 -3.66 -7.49 7.54
CA LEU A 27 -4.12 -8.43 6.53
C LEU A 27 -4.18 -7.76 5.14
N PHE A 28 -4.74 -6.55 5.07
CA PHE A 28 -4.80 -5.77 3.83
C PHE A 28 -3.42 -5.52 3.23
N LEU A 29 -2.44 -5.06 4.03
CA LEU A 29 -1.09 -4.78 3.53
C LEU A 29 -0.34 -6.04 3.09
N VAL A 30 -0.52 -7.17 3.79
CA VAL A 30 0.09 -8.45 3.40
C VAL A 30 -0.51 -8.95 2.08
N ILE A 31 -1.84 -8.93 1.95
CA ILE A 31 -2.52 -9.33 0.72
C ILE A 31 -2.09 -8.42 -0.44
N LEU A 32 -2.08 -7.11 -0.23
CA LEU A 32 -1.62 -6.15 -1.24
C LEU A 32 -0.16 -6.41 -1.62
N GLY A 33 0.71 -6.68 -0.65
CA GLY A 33 2.11 -7.06 -0.89
C GLY A 33 2.23 -8.28 -1.79
N ILE A 34 1.47 -9.35 -1.52
CA ILE A 34 1.45 -10.56 -2.36
C ILE A 34 0.97 -10.23 -3.78
N PHE A 35 -0.09 -9.43 -3.93
CA PHE A 35 -0.56 -9.01 -5.25
C PHE A 35 0.51 -8.23 -6.03
N LEU A 36 1.26 -7.35 -5.37
CA LEU A 36 2.36 -6.62 -5.99
C LEU A 36 3.48 -7.55 -6.47
N LEU A 37 3.80 -8.61 -5.71
CA LEU A 37 4.79 -9.61 -6.12
C LEU A 37 4.32 -10.38 -7.36
N VAL A 38 3.06 -10.83 -7.37
CA VAL A 38 2.47 -11.55 -8.51
C VAL A 38 2.44 -10.66 -9.75
N GLU A 39 2.01 -9.41 -9.61
CA GLU A 39 1.95 -8.44 -10.71
C GLU A 39 3.34 -8.16 -11.29
N SER A 40 4.32 -7.96 -10.42
CA SER A 40 5.72 -7.76 -10.82
C SER A 40 6.28 -8.97 -11.54
N GLY A 41 5.98 -10.19 -11.05
CA GLY A 41 6.42 -11.44 -11.67
C GLY A 41 5.82 -11.64 -13.06
N VAL A 42 4.52 -11.38 -13.22
CA VAL A 42 3.83 -11.47 -14.52
C VAL A 42 4.42 -10.44 -15.49
N ARG A 43 4.63 -9.19 -15.07
CA ARG A 43 5.23 -8.16 -15.93
C ARG A 43 6.66 -8.51 -16.36
N LEU A 44 7.50 -8.97 -15.44
CA LEU A 44 8.87 -9.35 -15.77
C LEU A 44 8.92 -10.50 -16.79
N TYR A 45 7.96 -11.42 -16.70
CA TYR A 45 7.88 -12.57 -17.61
C TYR A 45 7.47 -12.16 -19.04
N PHE A 46 6.50 -11.24 -19.17
CA PHE A 46 5.96 -10.87 -20.48
C PHE A 46 6.65 -9.67 -21.14
N ASP A 47 7.28 -8.76 -20.40
CA ASP A 47 7.79 -7.50 -20.95
C ASP A 47 9.09 -7.02 -20.25
N PHE A 48 10.22 -7.48 -20.76
CA PHE A 48 11.54 -7.18 -20.19
C PHE A 48 12.14 -5.90 -20.81
N HIS A 49 11.71 -4.75 -20.29
CA HIS A 49 12.27 -3.43 -20.62
C HIS A 49 12.80 -2.74 -19.37
N PHE A 50 13.82 -1.87 -19.51
CA PHE A 50 14.45 -1.17 -18.38
C PHE A 50 13.45 -0.42 -17.49
N ALA A 51 12.44 0.22 -18.09
CA ALA A 51 11.37 0.90 -17.36
C ALA A 51 10.53 -0.10 -16.53
N THR A 52 10.29 -1.30 -17.05
CA THR A 52 9.58 -2.38 -16.35
C THR A 52 10.39 -2.90 -15.17
N ILE A 53 11.71 -3.05 -15.31
CA ILE A 53 12.60 -3.50 -14.23
C ILE A 53 12.58 -2.53 -13.05
N ALA A 54 12.74 -1.23 -13.30
CA ALA A 54 12.74 -0.21 -12.24
C ALA A 54 11.41 -0.18 -11.49
N ARG A 55 10.30 -0.27 -12.21
CA ARG A 55 8.95 -0.35 -11.61
C ARG A 55 8.80 -1.61 -10.76
N CYS A 56 9.17 -2.77 -11.29
CA CYS A 56 9.06 -4.03 -10.54
C CYS A 56 9.94 -4.00 -9.29
N ALA A 57 11.16 -3.46 -9.36
CA ALA A 57 12.04 -3.31 -8.21
C ALA A 57 11.38 -2.48 -7.08
N LEU A 58 10.75 -1.34 -7.42
CA LEU A 58 10.00 -0.54 -6.46
C LEU A 58 8.84 -1.33 -5.82
N LEU A 59 8.09 -2.08 -6.62
CA LEU A 59 6.98 -2.91 -6.14
C LEU A 59 7.47 -4.06 -5.24
N PHE A 60 8.59 -4.70 -5.57
CA PHE A 60 9.23 -5.72 -4.74
C PHE A 60 9.68 -5.15 -3.39
N ILE A 61 10.33 -3.98 -3.39
CA ILE A 61 10.75 -3.30 -2.16
C ILE A 61 9.54 -2.98 -1.30
N LEU A 62 8.48 -2.44 -1.91
CA LEU A 62 7.26 -2.08 -1.19
C LEU A 62 6.56 -3.31 -0.59
N ALA A 63 6.45 -4.40 -1.35
CA ALA A 63 5.90 -5.65 -0.87
C ALA A 63 6.71 -6.25 0.29
N ALA A 64 8.04 -6.22 0.19
CA ALA A 64 8.92 -6.66 1.27
C ALA A 64 8.74 -5.79 2.53
N LEU A 65 8.63 -4.47 2.39
CA LEU A 65 8.40 -3.56 3.50
C LEU A 65 7.04 -3.81 4.19
N PHE A 66 5.98 -4.11 3.43
CA PHE A 66 4.69 -4.47 4.01
C PHE A 66 4.76 -5.78 4.78
N ILE A 67 5.26 -6.85 4.17
CA ILE A 67 5.32 -8.18 4.79
C ILE A 67 6.24 -8.14 6.03
N VAL A 68 7.46 -7.63 5.89
CA VAL A 68 8.41 -7.55 7.00
C VAL A 68 7.92 -6.58 8.07
N GLY A 69 7.34 -5.44 7.67
CA GLY A 69 6.80 -4.44 8.59
C GLY A 69 5.68 -5.02 9.45
N VAL A 70 4.76 -5.78 8.86
CA VAL A 70 3.69 -6.47 9.59
C VAL A 70 4.25 -7.60 10.46
N CYS A 71 5.07 -8.49 9.90
CA CYS A 71 5.59 -9.65 10.64
C CYS A 71 6.50 -9.26 11.83
N LYS A 72 7.25 -8.17 11.69
CA LYS A 72 8.14 -7.67 12.76
C LYS A 72 7.47 -6.59 13.62
N LYS A 73 6.24 -6.18 13.31
CA LYS A 73 5.58 -5.01 13.89
C LYS A 73 6.53 -3.80 13.97
N SER A 74 7.18 -3.49 12.84
CA SER A 74 8.24 -2.48 12.77
C SER A 74 7.68 -1.12 12.33
N SER A 75 7.66 -0.16 13.25
CA SER A 75 7.27 1.24 12.98
C SER A 75 8.15 1.90 11.90
N VAL A 76 9.44 1.55 11.86
CA VAL A 76 10.41 2.06 10.87
C VAL A 76 10.07 1.57 9.47
N CYS A 77 9.77 0.27 9.31
CA CYS A 77 9.35 -0.29 8.02
C CYS A 77 8.06 0.37 7.51
N MET A 78 7.09 0.59 8.40
CA MET A 78 5.85 1.30 8.05
C MET A 78 6.09 2.75 7.64
N CYS A 79 7.02 3.44 8.31
CA CYS A 79 7.41 4.80 7.95
C CYS A 79 8.03 4.86 6.54
N ILE A 80 8.98 3.97 6.24
CA ILE A 80 9.63 3.91 4.91
C ILE A 80 8.59 3.59 3.84
N ALA A 81 7.72 2.60 4.09
CA ALA A 81 6.66 2.24 3.16
C ALA A 81 5.70 3.40 2.89
N MET A 82 5.32 4.15 3.93
CA MET A 82 4.48 5.34 3.81
C MET A 82 5.15 6.44 2.96
N ILE A 83 6.45 6.68 3.12
CA ILE A 83 7.19 7.65 2.30
C ILE A 83 7.16 7.24 0.82
N ILE A 84 7.47 5.97 0.53
CA ILE A 84 7.47 5.43 -0.85
C ILE A 84 6.06 5.54 -1.46
N LEU A 85 5.03 5.16 -0.71
CA LEU A 85 3.64 5.26 -1.15
C LEU A 85 3.24 6.70 -1.44
N THR A 86 3.62 7.65 -0.59
CA THR A 86 3.31 9.08 -0.77
C THR A 86 3.96 9.64 -2.03
N ILE A 87 5.24 9.32 -2.25
CA ILE A 87 5.95 9.71 -3.48
C ILE A 87 5.30 9.08 -4.71
N SER A 88 4.87 7.82 -4.62
CA SER A 88 4.23 7.09 -5.72
C SER A 88 2.80 7.56 -6.01
N LEU A 89 2.10 8.12 -5.02
CA LEU A 89 0.74 8.61 -5.15
C LEU A 89 0.68 9.84 -6.07
N ILE A 90 1.71 10.69 -6.08
CA ILE A 90 1.78 11.90 -6.92
C ILE A 90 1.68 11.55 -8.42
N PRO A 91 2.60 10.76 -9.01
CA PRO A 91 2.52 10.41 -10.43
C PRO A 91 1.27 9.59 -10.75
N LEU A 92 0.77 8.78 -9.82
CA LEU A 92 -0.47 8.03 -10.00
C LEU A 92 -1.68 8.97 -10.09
N THR A 93 -1.74 10.00 -9.25
CA THR A 93 -2.80 11.02 -9.30
C THR A 93 -2.76 11.76 -10.64
N ILE A 94 -1.59 12.17 -11.09
CA ILE A 94 -1.41 12.83 -12.38
C ILE A 94 -1.89 11.92 -13.52
N ALA A 95 -1.52 10.63 -13.49
CA ALA A 95 -1.94 9.67 -14.50
C ALA A 95 -3.46 9.50 -14.56
N VAL A 96 -4.12 9.38 -13.40
CA VAL A 96 -5.58 9.26 -13.32
C VAL A 96 -6.28 10.54 -13.82
N VAL A 97 -5.75 11.72 -13.49
CA VAL A 97 -6.29 13.00 -13.97
C VAL A 97 -6.15 13.13 -15.49
N MET A 98 -4.98 12.81 -16.05
CA MET A 98 -4.76 12.82 -17.50
C MET A 98 -5.70 11.83 -18.22
N LEU A 99 -5.92 10.66 -17.63
CA LEU A 99 -6.84 9.66 -18.17
C LEU A 99 -8.29 10.18 -18.20
N ALA A 100 -8.73 10.87 -17.14
CA ALA A 100 -10.05 11.49 -17.09
C ALA A 100 -10.20 12.60 -18.14
N ILE A 101 -9.17 13.43 -18.34
CA ILE A 101 -9.15 14.48 -19.38
C ILE A 101 -9.27 13.86 -20.78
N ASP A 102 -8.54 12.79 -21.06
CA ASP A 102 -8.58 12.11 -22.36
C ASP A 102 -9.98 11.52 -22.66
N LEU A 103 -10.65 10.97 -21.64
CA LEU A 103 -12.00 10.43 -21.75
C LEU A 103 -13.04 11.52 -22.00
N ILE A 104 -12.98 12.62 -21.24
CA ILE A 104 -13.95 13.74 -21.35
C ILE A 104 -13.75 14.50 -22.67
N GLY A 105 -12.49 14.67 -23.10
CA GLY A 105 -12.14 15.34 -24.34
C GLY A 105 -12.43 14.54 -25.61
N ASN A 106 -13.04 13.35 -25.49
CA ASN A 106 -13.39 12.44 -26.58
C ASN A 106 -12.19 12.08 -27.49
N LYS A 107 -10.97 12.11 -26.93
CA LYS A 107 -9.72 11.87 -27.68
C LYS A 107 -9.40 10.39 -27.87
N LYS A 108 -10.15 9.49 -27.22
CA LYS A 108 -9.98 8.04 -27.30
C LYS A 108 -11.30 7.37 -27.65
N GLU A 109 -11.24 6.41 -28.57
CA GLU A 109 -12.35 5.49 -28.79
C GLU A 109 -12.58 4.64 -27.54
N LEU A 110 -13.84 4.59 -27.09
CA LEU A 110 -14.30 3.76 -25.98
C LEU A 110 -14.28 2.28 -26.40
N THR A 111 -13.08 1.71 -26.45
CA THR A 111 -12.88 0.26 -26.61
C THR A 111 -12.90 -0.43 -25.24
N THR A 112 -13.22 -1.72 -25.22
CA THR A 112 -13.22 -2.54 -24.00
C THR A 112 -11.87 -2.50 -23.27
N GLY A 113 -10.76 -2.44 -24.01
CA GLY A 113 -9.41 -2.31 -23.44
C GLY A 113 -9.20 -0.98 -22.69
N THR A 114 -9.72 0.13 -23.23
CA THR A 114 -9.68 1.44 -22.56
C THR A 114 -10.47 1.39 -21.25
N ILE A 115 -11.67 0.81 -21.26
CA ILE A 115 -12.52 0.71 -20.06
C ILE A 115 -11.82 -0.11 -18.96
N ILE A 116 -11.26 -1.27 -19.31
CA ILE A 116 -10.54 -2.13 -18.35
C ILE A 116 -9.33 -1.39 -17.77
N SER A 117 -8.54 -0.70 -18.61
CA SER A 117 -7.39 0.08 -18.17
C SER A 117 -7.77 1.19 -17.19
N VAL A 118 -8.91 1.86 -17.43
CA VAL A 118 -9.45 2.90 -16.54
C VAL A 118 -9.86 2.32 -15.19
N VAL A 119 -10.62 1.23 -15.19
CA VAL A 119 -11.04 0.56 -13.95
C VAL A 119 -9.82 0.13 -13.14
N LEU A 120 -8.83 -0.51 -13.77
CA LEU A 120 -7.59 -0.92 -13.10
C LEU A 120 -6.81 0.28 -12.53
N SER A 121 -6.77 1.41 -13.24
CA SER A 121 -6.10 2.62 -12.77
C SER A 121 -6.78 3.21 -11.53
N ILE A 122 -8.12 3.23 -11.52
CA ILE A 122 -8.91 3.69 -10.36
C ILE A 122 -8.72 2.73 -9.18
N VAL A 123 -8.79 1.42 -9.40
CA VAL A 123 -8.57 0.42 -8.35
C VAL A 123 -7.16 0.55 -7.77
N ALA A 124 -6.13 0.69 -8.60
CA ALA A 124 -4.76 0.91 -8.14
C ALA A 124 -4.63 2.19 -7.30
N TYR A 125 -5.31 3.27 -7.69
CA TYR A 125 -5.34 4.52 -6.93
C TYR A 125 -5.97 4.35 -5.54
N VAL A 126 -7.15 3.72 -5.48
CA VAL A 126 -7.86 3.45 -4.22
C VAL A 126 -7.03 2.52 -3.32
N CYS A 127 -6.44 1.45 -3.87
CA CYS A 127 -5.58 0.55 -3.11
C CYS A 127 -4.35 1.27 -2.54
N THR A 128 -3.71 2.13 -3.33
CA THR A 128 -2.54 2.92 -2.88
C THR A 128 -2.93 3.87 -1.74
N PHE A 129 -4.07 4.54 -1.87
CA PHE A 129 -4.59 5.44 -0.82
C PHE A 129 -4.92 4.68 0.48
N LEU A 130 -5.59 3.53 0.38
CA LEU A 130 -5.88 2.68 1.52
C LEU A 130 -4.60 2.11 2.16
N ALA A 131 -3.56 1.82 1.36
CA ALA A 131 -2.25 1.40 1.86
C ALA A 131 -1.55 2.52 2.64
N CYS A 132 -1.67 3.78 2.19
CA CYS A 132 -1.17 4.93 2.95
C CYS A 132 -1.85 5.04 4.32
N ILE A 133 -3.18 4.93 4.36
CA ILE A 133 -3.93 5.00 5.63
C ILE A 133 -3.54 3.82 6.53
N SER A 134 -3.49 2.61 5.98
CA SER A 134 -3.14 1.39 6.72
C SER A 134 -1.74 1.48 7.31
N THR A 135 -0.75 1.90 6.52
CA THR A 135 0.64 2.09 7.00
C THR A 135 0.74 3.20 8.06
N PHE A 136 -0.01 4.30 7.91
CA PHE A 136 -0.07 5.37 8.92
C PHE A 136 -0.65 4.89 10.25
N VAL A 137 -1.78 4.17 10.20
CA VAL A 137 -2.43 3.61 11.40
C VAL A 137 -1.51 2.61 12.08
N LEU A 138 -0.92 1.67 11.33
CA LEU A 138 -0.02 0.67 11.89
C LEU A 138 1.27 1.29 12.43
N ARG A 139 1.81 2.34 11.80
CA ARG A 139 2.94 3.09 12.35
C ARG A 139 2.65 3.68 13.72
N LYS A 140 1.42 4.14 13.97
CA LYS A 140 1.02 4.67 15.29
C LYS A 140 0.85 3.55 16.32
N GLN A 141 0.47 2.36 15.88
CA GLN A 141 0.22 1.20 16.75
C GLN A 141 1.50 0.41 17.09
N TYR A 142 2.49 0.41 16.20
CA TYR A 142 3.79 -0.26 16.34
C TYR A 142 4.84 0.66 16.97
#